data_AF-A0A166NP18-F1
#
_entry.id   AF-A0A166NP18-F1
#
_cell.length_a   1.000
_cell.length_b   1.000
_cell.length_c   1.000
_cell.angle_alpha   90.00
_cell.angle_beta   90.00
_cell.angle_gamma   90.00
#
_symmetry.space_group_name_H-M   'P 1'
#
loop_
_entity.id
_entity.type
_entity.pdbx_description
1 polymer ?
#
loop_
_entity_poly.entity_id
_entity_poly.type
_entity_poly.pdbx_seq_one_letter_code
_entity_poly.pdbx_strand_id
1 'polypeptide(L)' 'MSLFANVVGFSLFGLAARMGQLGIQKRNPLDNFTGHLIAMGVFGYGGYWAYRWDIRAAELISEKRADIVERRE' A
#
# COMPACT_ATOMS: atom_id res chain seq x y z
N MET A 1 -7.31 5.83 6.75
CA MET A 1 -7.20 4.50 7.41
C MET A 1 -6.07 4.55 8.43
N SER A 2 -6.01 3.62 9.40
CA SER A 2 -4.83 3.53 10.28
C SER A 2 -3.63 2.97 9.51
N LEU A 3 -2.41 3.31 9.94
CA LEU A 3 -1.17 2.76 9.37
C LEU A 3 -1.19 1.23 9.34
N PHE A 4 -1.57 0.62 10.47
CA PHE A 4 -1.64 -0.84 10.60
C PHE A 4 -2.59 -1.46 9.57
N ALA A 5 -3.81 -0.94 9.46
CA ALA A 5 -4.78 -1.45 8.49
C ALA A 5 -4.28 -1.30 7.04
N ASN A 6 -3.57 -0.21 6.72
CA ASN A 6 -3.02 -0.01 5.38
C ASN A 6 -1.92 -1.03 5.07
N VAL A 7 -0.96 -1.19 5.96
CA VAL A 7 0.15 -2.16 5.78
C VAL A 7 -0.39 -3.58 5.69
N VAL A 8 -1.33 -3.98 6.55
CA VAL A 8 -1.94 -5.30 6.51
C VAL A 8 -2.73 -5.51 5.23
N GLY A 9 -3.53 -4.53 4.80
CA GLY A 9 -4.30 -4.61 3.56
C GLY A 9 -3.42 -4.82 2.34
N PHE A 10 -2.33 -4.04 2.23
CA PHE A 10 -1.35 -4.23 1.16
C PHE A 10 -0.60 -5.56 1.28
N SER A 11 -0.25 -6.00 2.49
CA SER A 11 0.41 -7.30 2.69
C SER A 11 -0.46 -8.46 2.21
N LEU A 12 -1.77 -8.42 2.54
CA LEU A 12 -2.74 -9.41 2.08
C LEU A 12 -2.94 -9.34 0.56
N PHE A 13 -2.90 -8.14 -0.03
CA PHE A 13 -2.88 -8.01 -1.48
C PHE A 13 -1.65 -8.68 -2.11
N GLY A 14 -0.46 -8.50 -1.53
CA GLY A 14 0.76 -9.18 -1.97
C GLY A 14 0.67 -10.71 -1.86
N LEU A 15 0.05 -11.22 -0.79
CA LEU A 15 -0.24 -12.65 -0.64
C LEU A 15 -1.14 -13.15 -1.78
N ALA A 16 -2.25 -12.45 -2.03
CA ALA A 16 -3.20 -12.80 -3.08
C ALA A 16 -2.54 -12.73 -4.48
N ALA A 17 -1.71 -11.73 -4.74
CA ALA A 17 -0.95 -11.59 -5.97
C ALA A 17 -0.01 -12.78 -6.19
N ARG A 18 0.69 -13.23 -5.15
CA ARG A 18 1.56 -14.42 -5.22
C ARG A 18 0.77 -15.70 -5.48
N MET A 19 -0.35 -15.90 -4.79
CA MET A 19 -1.22 -17.06 -5.02
C MET A 19 -1.79 -17.05 -6.44
N GLY A 20 -2.23 -15.89 -6.93
CA GLY A 20 -2.69 -15.71 -8.31
C GLY A 20 -1.62 -16.02 -9.34
N GLN A 21 -0.39 -15.54 -9.13
CA GLN A 21 0.77 -15.84 -9.98
C GLN A 21 1.05 -17.36 -10.06
N LEU A 22 0.99 -18.07 -8.94
CA LEU A 22 1.16 -19.54 -8.92
C LEU A 22 0.01 -20.26 -9.63
N GLY A 23 -1.23 -19.79 -9.45
CA GLY A 23 -2.41 -20.31 -10.14
C GLY A 23 -2.31 -20.18 -11.66
N ILE A 24 -1.84 -19.04 -12.16
CA ILE A 24 -1.59 -18.82 -13.60
C ILE A 24 -0.54 -19.81 -14.13
N GLN A 25 0.49 -20.10 -13.34
CA GLN A 25 1.53 -21.09 -13.67
C GLN A 25 1.06 -22.54 -13.52
N LYS A 26 -0.22 -22.79 -13.17
CA LYS A 26 -0.76 -24.12 -12.86
C LYS A 26 0.03 -24.85 -11.76
N ARG A 27 0.58 -24.10 -10.81
CA ARG A 27 1.27 -24.61 -9.61
C ARG A 27 0.33 -24.58 -8.41
N ASN A 28 0.65 -25.37 -7.38
CA ASN A 28 -0.06 -25.29 -6.11
C ASN A 28 0.02 -23.84 -5.55
N PRO A 29 -1.11 -23.16 -5.29
CA PRO A 29 -1.11 -21.78 -4.80
C PRO A 29 -0.41 -21.56 -3.46
N LEU A 30 -0.18 -22.63 -2.67
CA LEU A 30 0.51 -22.57 -1.38
C LEU A 30 2.00 -22.96 -1.49
N ASP A 31 2.49 -23.20 -2.71
CA ASP A 31 3.88 -23.60 -2.95
C ASP A 31 4.88 -22.46 -2.66
N ASN A 32 6.05 -22.81 -2.11
CA ASN A 32 7.09 -21.88 -1.68
C ASN A 32 6.58 -20.80 -0.69
N PHE A 33 6.50 -21.17 0.59
CA PHE A 33 6.06 -20.28 1.67
C PHE A 33 6.92 -19.01 1.80
N THR A 34 8.24 -19.12 1.61
CA THR A 34 9.15 -17.97 1.63
C THR A 34 8.78 -16.93 0.57
N GLY A 35 8.37 -17.38 -0.63
CA GLY A 35 7.87 -16.49 -1.68
C GLY A 35 6.61 -15.71 -1.28
N HIS A 36 5.73 -16.30 -0.48
CA HIS A 36 4.55 -15.62 0.06
C HIS A 36 4.93 -14.56 1.08
N LEU A 37 5.83 -14.88 2.02
CA LEU A 37 6.33 -13.91 2.99
C LEU A 37 7.03 -12.73 2.33
N ILE A 38 7.85 -12.98 1.30
CA ILE A 38 8.51 -11.91 0.53
C ILE A 38 7.46 -11.04 -0.16
N ALA A 39 6.47 -11.63 -0.84
CA ALA A 39 5.43 -10.86 -1.51
C ALA A 39 4.62 -10.01 -0.51
N MET A 40 4.21 -10.58 0.62
CA MET A 40 3.55 -9.85 1.70
C MET A 40 4.41 -8.68 2.20
N GLY A 41 5.70 -8.92 2.43
CA GLY A 41 6.64 -7.90 2.91
C GLY A 41 6.83 -6.76 1.91
N VAL A 42 7.04 -7.07 0.63
CA VAL A 42 7.24 -6.06 -0.42
C VAL A 42 6.00 -5.21 -0.60
N PHE A 43 4.82 -5.81 -0.71
CA PHE A 43 3.58 -5.04 -0.86
C PHE A 43 3.24 -4.27 0.42
N GLY A 44 3.39 -4.88 1.60
CA GLY A 44 3.21 -4.20 2.89
C GLY A 44 4.13 -2.98 3.04
N TYR A 45 5.39 -3.10 2.61
CA TYR A 45 6.33 -1.97 2.55
C TYR A 45 5.86 -0.88 1.58
N GLY A 46 5.33 -1.26 0.41
CA GLY A 46 4.66 -0.33 -0.50
C GLY A 46 3.47 0.38 0.17
N GLY A 47 2.65 -0.35 0.94
CA GLY A 47 1.55 0.21 1.73
C GLY A 47 2.00 1.21 2.80
N TYR A 48 3.14 0.96 3.47
CA TYR A 48 3.74 1.94 4.39
C TYR A 48 4.05 3.27 3.68
N TRP A 49 4.71 3.20 2.52
CA TRP A 49 5.04 4.40 1.75
C TRP A 49 3.80 5.11 1.18
N ALA A 50 2.81 4.36 0.71
CA ALA A 50 1.54 4.91 0.26
C ALA A 50 0.83 5.68 1.39
N TYR A 51 0.85 5.15 2.61
CA TYR A 51 0.29 5.84 3.79
C TYR A 51 1.02 7.15 4.10
N ARG A 52 2.37 7.12 4.09
CA ARG A 52 3.18 8.33 4.33
C ARG A 52 2.96 9.38 3.26
N TRP A 53 2.82 8.95 2.01
CA TRP A 53 2.52 9.83 0.88
C TRP A 53 1.17 10.51 1.04
N ASP A 54 0.13 9.76 1.40
CA ASP A 54 -1.24 10.29 1.56
C ASP A 54 -1.29 11.41 2.61
N ILE A 55 -0.63 11.20 3.77
CA ILE A 55 -0.50 12.25 4.80
C ILE A 55 0.17 13.49 4.22
N ARG A 56 1.32 13.34 3.56
CA ARG A 56 2.07 14.49 3.04
C ARG A 56 1.29 15.23 1.95
N ALA A 57 0.58 14.49 1.11
CA ALA A 57 -0.27 15.08 0.08
C ALA A 57 -1.41 15.89 0.69
N ALA A 58 -2.05 15.37 1.75
CA ALA A 58 -3.13 16.08 2.45
C ALA A 58 -2.63 17.39 3.11
N GLU A 59 -1.46 17.36 3.75
CA GLU A 59 -0.81 18.56 4.31
C GLU A 59 -0.59 19.63 3.22
N LEU A 60 0.07 19.27 2.13
CA LEU A 60 0.36 20.19 1.01
C LEU A 60 -0.91 20.79 0.40
N ILE A 61 -1.96 19.99 0.26
CA ILE A 61 -3.25 20.47 -0.25
C ILE A 61 -3.88 21.45 0.74
N SER A 62 -3.79 21.19 2.04
CA SER A 62 -4.33 22.08 3.08
C SER A 62 -3.59 23.42 3.14
N GLU A 63 -2.26 23.40 3.09
CA GLU A 63 -1.41 24.59 2.99
C GLU A 63 -1.81 25.41 1.76
N LYS A 64 -1.91 24.75 0.59
CA LYS A 64 -2.25 25.46 -0.64
C LYS A 64 -3.64 26.07 -0.62
N ARG A 65 -4.60 25.43 0.05
CA ARG A 65 -5.95 25.97 0.22
C ARG A 65 -5.94 27.21 1.10
N ALA A 66 -5.16 27.22 2.19
CA ALA A 66 -5.00 28.39 3.04
C ALA A 66 -4.41 29.58 2.26
N ASP A 67 -3.33 29.36 1.50
CA ASP A 67 -2.72 30.40 0.64
C ASP A 67 -3.72 31.02 -0.34
N ILE A 68 -4.60 30.19 -0.92
CA ILE A 68 -5.59 30.65 -1.89
C ILE A 68 -6.66 31.50 -1.21
N VAL A 69 -7.04 31.19 0.03
CA VAL A 69 -8.00 31.97 0.80
C VAL A 69 -7.40 33.32 1.19
N GLU A 70 -6.18 33.34 1.73
CA GLU A 70 -5.49 34.58 2.11
C GLU A 70 -5.32 35.53 0.93
N ARG A 71 -5.00 35.01 -0.27
CA ARG A 71 -4.87 35.83 -1.49
C ARG A 71 -6.19 36.35 -2.05
N ARG A 72 -7.32 35.87 -1.55
CA ARG A 72 -8.67 36.32 -1.97
C ARG A 72 -9.25 37.38 -1.03
N GLU A 73 -8.66 37.57 0.15
CA GLU A 73 -8.93 38.69 1.07
C GLU A 73 -8.07 39.91 0.68
#